data_AF-A0A8I5THS2-F1
#
_entry.id   AF-A0A8I5THS2-F1
#
_cell.length_a   1.000
_cell.length_b   1.000
_cell.length_c   1.000
_cell.angle_alpha   90.00
_cell.angle_beta   90.00
_cell.angle_gamma   90.00
#
_symmetry.space_group_name_H-M   'P 1'
#
loop_
_entity.id
_entity.type
_entity.pdbx_description
1 polymer ?
#
loop_
_entity_poly.entity_id
_entity_poly.type
_entity_poly.pdbx_seq_one_letter_code
_entity_poly.pdbx_strand_id
1 'polypeptide(L)'
;MVLLHVKRGDESQFLLQAPGSTELEELTVQVARVYNGRLKVQRLCSGQVMSSHNVMGTPRSRCLLHRKEGEREKGRKAILQEMEELAEHGIFLPPNMQGLTDDQIEELKLKDEWGEKCVPSGGAVFKKDDIGRRNGQAPNEKMKQVLKKTMEEAKAIISKKQVEAGVCVTMEMVKDALDQLRGAVMIVYPMGLPPYDPIRMEFENKEDLSGTQAGLNVIKESEAQLWWAAKELRRTKKLSDYVGKNEKTKIIAKIQQRGQGAPAREPIISSEEQKQLMLYYHRRQEELKRLEENDDDACLNSPWADNTALKRHFHGVKDIKWRPR
;
A
#
# COMPACT_ATOMS: atom_id res chain seq x y z
N MET A 1 -14.19 -2.78 27.73
CA MET A 1 -12.97 -2.32 27.01
C MET A 1 -13.33 -1.56 25.74
N VAL A 2 -12.91 -0.29 25.65
CA VAL A 2 -13.20 0.60 24.50
C VAL A 2 -12.45 0.10 23.26
N LEU A 3 -13.15 0.05 22.12
CA LEU A 3 -12.56 -0.32 20.83
C LEU A 3 -12.16 0.94 20.06
N LEU A 4 -10.87 1.12 19.82
CA LEU A 4 -10.31 2.23 19.06
C LEU A 4 -10.04 1.81 17.63
N HIS A 5 -10.78 2.39 16.70
CA HIS A 5 -10.49 2.31 15.28
C HIS A 5 -9.55 3.46 14.89
N VAL A 6 -8.28 3.12 14.68
CA VAL A 6 -7.23 4.09 14.34
C VAL A 6 -7.20 4.30 12.83
N LYS A 7 -7.33 5.57 12.42
CA LYS A 7 -7.26 6.02 11.03
C LYS A 7 -6.15 7.05 10.83
N ARG A 8 -5.65 7.17 9.60
CA ARG A 8 -4.79 8.27 9.15
C ARG A 8 -5.38 8.85 7.87
N GLY A 9 -5.74 10.13 7.86
CA GLY A 9 -6.52 10.72 6.78
C GLY A 9 -7.88 10.02 6.64
N ASP A 10 -8.08 9.35 5.50
CA ASP A 10 -9.29 8.57 5.20
C ASP A 10 -9.05 7.04 5.30
N GLU A 11 -7.79 6.63 5.46
CA GLU A 11 -7.43 5.22 5.48
C GLU A 11 -7.54 4.60 6.88
N SER A 12 -8.30 3.51 6.96
CA SER A 12 -8.34 2.62 8.13
C SER A 12 -7.02 1.89 8.28
N GLN A 13 -6.39 2.02 9.46
CA GLN A 13 -5.13 1.37 9.77
C GLN A 13 -5.41 0.08 10.54
N PHE A 14 -5.71 0.17 11.84
CA PHE A 14 -5.90 -0.97 12.72
C PHE A 14 -6.94 -0.71 13.82
N LEU A 15 -7.38 -1.78 14.48
CA LEU A 15 -8.20 -1.73 15.67
C LEU A 15 -7.30 -1.97 16.90
N LEU A 16 -7.50 -1.20 17.96
CA LEU A 16 -6.83 -1.37 19.25
C LEU A 16 -7.90 -1.43 20.34
N GLN A 17 -7.68 -2.26 21.36
CA GLN A 17 -8.55 -2.33 22.53
C GLN A 17 -7.83 -1.72 23.74
N ALA A 18 -8.51 -0.84 24.47
CA ALA A 18 -7.96 -0.24 25.69
C ALA A 18 -9.05 -0.05 26.77
N PRO A 19 -8.69 -0.14 28.07
CA PRO A 19 -9.62 0.20 29.13
C PRO A 19 -9.91 1.71 29.15
N GLY A 20 -11.12 2.09 29.57
CA GLY A 20 -11.50 3.51 29.67
C GLY A 20 -10.71 4.27 30.74
N SER A 21 -10.13 3.57 31.72
CA SER A 21 -9.28 4.13 32.76
C SER A 21 -7.88 4.53 32.29
N THR A 22 -7.46 4.08 31.09
CA THR A 22 -6.13 4.35 30.54
C THR A 22 -5.92 5.85 30.34
N GLU A 23 -4.72 6.31 30.67
CA GLU A 23 -4.30 7.67 30.38
C GLU A 23 -4.09 7.86 28.88
N LEU A 24 -4.52 9.01 28.36
CA LEU A 24 -4.38 9.29 26.93
C LEU A 24 -2.91 9.42 26.52
N GLU A 25 -2.02 9.76 27.43
CA GLU A 25 -0.58 9.77 27.19
C GLU A 25 -0.05 8.38 26.83
N GLU A 26 -0.29 7.39 27.69
CA GLU A 26 0.11 6.00 27.47
C GLU A 26 -0.53 5.42 26.22
N LEU A 27 -1.84 5.67 26.03
CA LEU A 27 -2.58 5.23 24.86
C LEU A 27 -2.00 5.82 23.57
N THR A 28 -1.66 7.12 23.56
CA THR A 28 -1.08 7.78 22.38
C THR A 28 0.28 7.19 22.03
N VAL A 29 1.11 6.90 23.05
CA VAL A 29 2.40 6.22 22.85
C VAL A 29 2.19 4.81 22.31
N GLN A 30 1.26 4.04 22.88
CA GLN A 30 0.95 2.69 22.41
C GLN A 30 0.47 2.69 20.96
N VAL A 31 -0.48 3.57 20.60
CA VAL A 31 -0.98 3.70 19.22
C VAL A 31 0.15 4.09 18.26
N ALA A 32 0.99 5.06 18.63
CA ALA A 32 2.14 5.48 17.81
C ALA A 32 3.14 4.33 17.61
N ARG A 33 3.45 3.55 18.65
CA ARG A 33 4.33 2.38 18.56
C ARG A 33 3.75 1.31 17.65
N VAL A 34 2.47 0.94 17.81
CA VAL A 34 1.82 -0.06 16.95
C VAL A 34 1.80 0.42 15.51
N TYR A 35 1.49 1.70 15.30
CA TYR A 35 1.49 2.32 13.97
C TYR A 35 2.88 2.26 13.31
N ASN A 36 3.94 2.68 14.01
CA ASN A 36 5.30 2.66 13.49
C ASN A 36 5.81 1.23 13.26
N GLY A 37 5.52 0.30 14.17
CA GLY A 37 5.89 -1.10 14.01
C GLY A 37 5.19 -1.76 12.81
N ARG A 38 3.92 -1.41 12.57
CA ARG A 38 3.19 -1.80 11.36
C ARG A 38 3.83 -1.23 10.10
N LEU A 39 4.16 0.07 10.09
CA LEU A 39 4.85 0.69 8.97
C LEU A 39 6.17 -0.03 8.68
N LYS A 40 6.91 -0.41 9.72
CA LYS A 40 8.17 -1.13 9.61
C LYS A 40 8.02 -2.48 8.89
N VAL A 41 7.07 -3.31 9.33
CA VAL A 41 6.81 -4.58 8.64
C VAL A 41 6.29 -4.35 7.22
N GLN A 42 5.48 -3.30 7.02
CA GLN A 42 5.03 -2.93 5.67
C GLN A 42 6.22 -2.55 4.78
N ARG A 43 7.24 -1.83 5.27
CA ARG A 43 8.45 -1.52 4.49
C ARG A 43 9.27 -2.76 4.15
N LEU A 44 9.42 -3.68 5.10
CA LEU A 44 10.16 -4.93 4.89
C LEU A 44 9.48 -5.83 3.86
N CYS A 45 8.15 -5.97 3.96
CA CYS A 45 7.40 -6.93 3.17
C CYS A 45 6.83 -6.35 1.86
N SER A 46 6.62 -5.03 1.76
CA SER A 46 5.90 -4.43 0.66
C SER A 46 6.43 -3.05 0.27
N GLY A 47 6.90 -2.97 -0.98
CA GLY A 47 7.06 -1.71 -1.71
C GLY A 47 5.71 -1.15 -2.11
N GLN A 48 4.85 -0.80 -1.14
CA GLN A 48 3.53 -0.27 -1.45
C GLN A 48 3.59 1.25 -1.57
N VAL A 49 3.52 1.71 -2.82
CA VAL A 49 3.10 3.07 -3.18
C VAL A 49 1.75 3.32 -2.49
N MET A 50 1.73 4.23 -1.53
CA MET A 50 0.47 4.85 -1.12
C MET A 50 -0.07 5.60 -2.33
N SER A 51 -1.12 5.08 -2.95
CA SER A 51 -1.81 5.71 -4.05
C SER A 51 -2.59 6.92 -3.55
N SER A 52 -1.91 8.05 -3.32
CA SER A 52 -2.56 9.36 -3.29
C SER A 52 -2.85 9.77 -4.74
N HIS A 53 -3.91 9.22 -5.32
CA HIS A 53 -4.50 9.77 -6.54
C HIS A 53 -5.18 11.08 -6.19
N ASN A 54 -4.44 12.19 -6.30
CA ASN A 54 -5.06 13.49 -6.50
C ASN A 54 -4.18 14.34 -7.41
N VAL A 55 -4.39 14.20 -8.71
CA VAL A 55 -4.05 15.24 -9.68
C VAL A 55 -5.27 15.39 -10.59
N MET A 56 -6.16 16.32 -10.24
CA MET A 56 -7.11 16.88 -11.19
C MET A 56 -6.33 17.73 -12.19
N GLY A 57 -5.91 17.11 -13.30
CA GLY A 57 -5.38 17.78 -14.48
C GLY A 57 -6.44 17.80 -15.58
N THR A 58 -6.68 18.98 -16.14
CA THR A 58 -7.67 19.30 -17.18
C THR A 58 -7.55 18.46 -18.47
N PRO A 59 -8.64 18.28 -19.24
CA PRO A 59 -8.79 17.17 -20.21
C PRO A 59 -8.07 17.30 -21.56
N ARG A 60 -7.18 18.28 -21.77
CA ARG A 60 -6.73 18.63 -23.14
C ARG A 60 -5.38 18.08 -23.58
N SER A 61 -4.67 17.32 -22.73
CA SER A 61 -3.29 16.87 -23.01
C SER A 61 -3.10 15.35 -23.08
N ARG A 62 -4.19 14.56 -23.07
CA ARG A 62 -4.15 13.11 -22.80
C ARG A 62 -3.56 12.23 -23.91
N CYS A 63 -3.40 12.72 -25.14
CA CYS A 63 -3.08 11.85 -26.28
C CYS A 63 -1.58 11.61 -26.58
N LEU A 64 -0.63 12.31 -25.94
CA LEU A 64 0.82 12.11 -26.22
C LEU A 64 1.64 11.60 -25.02
N LEU A 65 1.02 11.38 -23.86
CA LEU A 65 1.73 11.00 -22.63
C LEU A 65 1.74 9.48 -22.35
N HIS A 66 0.81 8.71 -22.93
CA HIS A 66 0.70 7.27 -22.63
C HIS A 66 1.90 6.41 -23.07
N ARG A 67 2.75 6.88 -23.99
CA ARG A 67 3.95 6.12 -24.42
C ARG A 67 5.19 6.43 -23.57
N LYS A 68 5.27 7.60 -22.92
CA LYS A 68 6.37 7.97 -22.00
C LYS A 68 6.07 7.66 -20.53
N GLU A 69 4.81 7.41 -20.19
CA GLU A 69 4.41 6.97 -18.84
C GLU A 69 4.92 5.55 -18.53
N GLY A 70 5.01 4.66 -19.52
CA GLY A 70 5.49 3.28 -19.31
C GLY A 70 6.98 3.14 -18.91
N GLU A 71 7.84 4.06 -19.32
CA GLU A 71 9.26 4.07 -18.90
C GLU A 71 9.48 4.82 -17.59
N ARG A 72 8.69 5.87 -17.32
CA ARG A 72 8.69 6.56 -16.02
C ARG A 72 8.04 5.74 -14.91
N GLU A 73 7.08 4.87 -15.23
CA GLU A 73 6.52 3.89 -14.27
C GLU A 73 7.54 2.81 -13.90
N LYS A 74 8.41 2.38 -14.83
CA LYS A 74 9.53 1.49 -14.50
C LYS A 74 10.51 2.14 -13.52
N GLY A 75 10.80 3.42 -13.67
CA GLY A 75 11.59 4.20 -12.70
C GLY A 75 10.89 4.45 -11.36
N ARG A 76 9.56 4.38 -11.30
CA ARG A 76 8.77 4.51 -10.05
C ARG A 76 8.58 3.19 -9.29
N LYS A 77 8.90 2.05 -9.91
CA LYS A 77 8.95 0.73 -9.26
C LYS A 77 10.19 0.53 -8.37
N ALA A 78 11.01 1.55 -8.15
CA ALA A 78 12.25 1.45 -7.38
C ALA A 78 12.07 1.63 -5.85
N ILE A 79 10.91 1.29 -5.26
CA ILE A 79 10.65 1.60 -3.85
C ILE A 79 10.33 0.32 -3.06
N LEU A 80 11.40 -0.26 -2.50
CA LEU A 80 11.47 -1.08 -1.28
C LEU A 80 10.72 -2.42 -1.29
N GLN A 81 11.18 -3.37 -2.09
CA GLN A 81 10.87 -4.80 -1.88
C GLN A 81 12.11 -5.53 -1.32
N GLU A 82 12.70 -5.03 -0.24
CA GLU A 82 14.01 -5.49 0.26
C GLU A 82 14.05 -7.00 0.51
N MET A 83 12.99 -7.59 1.07
CA MET A 83 12.94 -9.03 1.32
C MET A 83 12.63 -9.87 0.07
N GLU A 84 11.90 -9.33 -0.90
CA GLU A 84 11.65 -10.04 -2.17
C GLU A 84 12.93 -10.01 -3.02
N GLU A 85 13.63 -8.87 -3.06
CA GLU A 85 14.94 -8.74 -3.67
C GLU A 85 15.97 -9.64 -2.98
N LEU A 86 16.00 -9.73 -1.65
CA LEU A 86 16.86 -10.69 -0.95
C LEU A 86 16.61 -12.13 -1.41
N ALA A 87 15.33 -12.51 -1.59
CA ALA A 87 14.98 -13.83 -2.06
C ALA A 87 15.39 -14.07 -3.53
N GLU A 88 15.39 -13.03 -4.37
CA GLU A 88 15.71 -13.17 -5.79
C GLU A 88 17.19 -13.07 -6.11
N HIS A 89 17.90 -12.20 -5.41
CA HIS A 89 19.18 -11.62 -5.78
C HIS A 89 20.26 -11.76 -4.72
N GLY A 90 19.89 -12.09 -3.48
CA GLY A 90 20.84 -12.28 -2.40
C GLY A 90 21.22 -10.99 -1.69
N ILE A 91 22.42 -10.96 -1.13
CA ILE A 91 22.84 -9.97 -0.13
C ILE A 91 23.29 -8.68 -0.79
N PHE A 92 23.14 -7.57 -0.07
CA PHE A 92 23.62 -6.26 -0.51
C PHE A 92 25.15 -6.22 -0.71
N LEU A 93 25.61 -5.57 -1.79
CA LEU A 93 27.04 -5.29 -1.94
C LEU A 93 27.50 -4.27 -0.90
N PRO A 94 28.78 -4.26 -0.53
CA PRO A 94 29.37 -3.17 0.23
C PRO A 94 29.13 -1.81 -0.48
N PRO A 95 28.88 -0.71 0.27
CA PRO A 95 28.63 0.62 -0.32
C PRO A 95 29.71 1.08 -1.31
N ASN A 96 30.96 0.67 -1.09
CA ASN A 96 32.10 1.01 -1.94
C ASN A 96 32.08 0.33 -3.32
N MET A 97 31.27 -0.70 -3.50
CA MET A 97 31.20 -1.49 -4.74
C MET A 97 29.88 -1.32 -5.49
N GLN A 98 28.92 -0.61 -4.90
CA GLN A 98 27.60 -0.41 -5.51
C GLN A 98 27.69 0.59 -6.68
N GLY A 99 27.12 0.20 -7.84
CA GLY A 99 27.05 1.07 -9.02
C GLY A 99 28.32 1.14 -9.85
N LEU A 100 29.35 0.36 -9.52
CA LEU A 100 30.52 0.14 -10.38
C LEU A 100 30.23 -0.97 -11.39
N THR A 101 30.83 -0.90 -12.57
CA THR A 101 30.79 -2.03 -13.52
C THR A 101 31.73 -3.15 -13.06
N ASP A 102 31.46 -4.37 -13.49
CA ASP A 102 32.28 -5.54 -13.15
C ASP A 102 33.77 -5.30 -13.52
N ASP A 103 34.02 -4.64 -14.66
CA ASP A 103 35.37 -4.26 -15.12
C ASP A 103 36.07 -3.30 -14.15
N GLN A 104 35.34 -2.31 -13.60
CA GLN A 104 35.88 -1.36 -12.62
C GLN A 104 36.21 -2.04 -11.29
N ILE A 105 35.42 -3.04 -10.90
CA ILE A 105 35.66 -3.82 -9.68
C ILE A 105 36.95 -4.65 -9.82
N GLU A 106 37.17 -5.25 -10.99
CA GLU A 106 38.41 -6.00 -11.28
C GLU A 106 39.63 -5.08 -11.34
N GLU A 107 39.53 -3.91 -11.96
CA GLU A 107 40.60 -2.90 -12.01
C GLU A 107 40.99 -2.39 -10.61
N LEU A 108 39.99 -2.13 -9.76
CA LEU A 108 40.18 -1.64 -8.39
C LEU A 108 40.51 -2.76 -7.38
N LYS A 109 40.45 -4.03 -7.80
CA LYS A 109 40.68 -5.22 -6.96
C LYS A 109 39.85 -5.23 -5.67
N LEU A 110 38.64 -4.69 -5.73
CA LEU A 110 37.72 -4.68 -4.59
C LEU A 110 37.17 -6.08 -4.38
N LYS A 111 37.28 -6.60 -3.16
CA LYS A 111 36.78 -7.92 -2.78
C LYS A 111 35.60 -7.80 -1.82
N ASP A 112 34.59 -8.62 -2.05
CA ASP A 112 33.46 -8.72 -1.13
C ASP A 112 33.80 -9.69 0.01
N GLU A 113 34.20 -9.13 1.15
CA GLU A 113 34.51 -9.91 2.36
C GLU A 113 33.28 -10.56 3.01
N TRP A 114 32.08 -10.08 2.69
CA TRP A 114 30.82 -10.55 3.29
C TRP A 114 30.12 -11.57 2.41
N GLY A 115 30.31 -11.53 1.09
CA GLY A 115 29.84 -12.56 0.17
C GLY A 115 30.33 -13.97 0.50
N GLU A 116 31.57 -14.10 1.01
CA GLU A 116 32.11 -15.41 1.43
C GLU A 116 31.58 -15.88 2.79
N LYS A 117 31.26 -14.94 3.70
CA LYS A 117 30.80 -15.24 5.06
C LYS A 117 29.30 -15.55 5.12
N CYS A 118 28.52 -14.88 4.28
CA CYS A 118 27.07 -14.93 4.33
C CYS A 118 26.51 -15.76 3.17
N VAL A 119 26.82 -17.07 3.18
CA VAL A 119 26.28 -18.01 2.18
C VAL A 119 24.90 -18.48 2.63
N PRO A 120 23.91 -18.54 1.72
CA PRO A 120 22.60 -19.08 2.06
C PRO A 120 22.66 -20.58 2.38
N SER A 121 21.86 -21.00 3.36
CA SER A 121 21.68 -22.40 3.75
C SER A 121 21.25 -23.24 2.55
N GLY A 122 22.06 -24.23 2.18
CA GLY A 122 21.76 -25.16 1.08
C GLY A 122 22.23 -24.72 -0.31
N GLY A 123 23.14 -23.75 -0.38
CA GLY A 123 23.82 -23.34 -1.62
C GLY A 123 23.20 -22.11 -2.29
N ALA A 124 24.02 -21.38 -3.04
CA ALA A 124 23.62 -20.17 -3.76
C ALA A 124 23.37 -20.45 -5.24
N VAL A 125 22.31 -19.87 -5.79
CA VAL A 125 22.02 -19.83 -7.22
C VAL A 125 22.34 -18.42 -7.72
N PHE A 126 23.21 -18.31 -8.72
CA PHE A 126 23.61 -17.01 -9.24
C PHE A 126 22.51 -16.40 -10.11
N LYS A 127 21.97 -15.25 -9.69
CA LYS A 127 21.01 -14.42 -10.44
C LYS A 127 21.36 -12.94 -10.21
N LYS A 128 22.06 -12.34 -11.18
CA LYS A 128 22.46 -10.93 -11.14
C LYS A 128 21.25 -9.99 -11.18
N ASP A 129 21.39 -8.85 -10.51
CA ASP A 129 20.39 -7.79 -10.44
C ASP A 129 20.51 -6.85 -11.62
N ASP A 130 19.37 -6.38 -12.12
CA ASP A 130 19.33 -5.34 -13.15
C ASP A 130 19.86 -3.98 -12.65
N ILE A 131 19.86 -3.77 -11.32
CA ILE A 131 20.23 -2.50 -10.66
C ILE A 131 21.68 -2.52 -10.13
N GLY A 132 22.32 -3.69 -10.06
CA GLY A 132 23.72 -3.81 -9.59
C GLY A 132 23.96 -3.45 -8.12
N ARG A 133 22.95 -3.63 -7.26
CA ARG A 133 23.03 -3.35 -5.81
C ARG A 133 23.36 -4.57 -4.96
N ARG A 134 22.99 -5.78 -5.39
CA ARG A 134 23.21 -7.04 -4.66
C ARG A 134 24.15 -7.98 -5.39
N ASN A 135 24.67 -8.96 -4.66
CA ASN A 135 25.79 -9.81 -5.08
C ASN A 135 25.37 -10.91 -6.07
N GLY A 136 24.08 -11.02 -6.35
CA GLY A 136 23.51 -12.03 -7.24
C GLY A 136 23.54 -13.44 -6.65
N GLN A 137 23.96 -13.64 -5.39
CA GLN A 137 23.98 -14.96 -4.75
C GLN A 137 22.62 -15.25 -4.10
N ALA A 138 21.67 -15.68 -4.92
CA ALA A 138 20.32 -15.94 -4.46
C ALA A 138 20.21 -17.26 -3.66
N PRO A 139 19.31 -17.35 -2.68
CA PRO A 139 19.06 -18.59 -1.94
C PRO A 139 18.37 -19.65 -2.83
N ASN A 140 18.44 -20.93 -2.43
CA ASN A 140 17.80 -22.04 -3.14
C ASN A 140 16.25 -21.89 -3.17
N GLU A 141 15.56 -22.48 -4.15
CA GLU A 141 14.11 -22.34 -4.35
C GLU A 141 13.29 -22.67 -3.10
N LYS A 142 13.68 -23.71 -2.34
CA LYS A 142 13.03 -24.06 -1.07
C LYS A 142 13.12 -22.93 -0.05
N MET A 143 14.29 -22.29 0.05
CA MET A 143 14.52 -21.16 0.96
C MET A 143 13.82 -19.88 0.48
N LYS A 144 13.76 -19.66 -0.84
CA LYS A 144 12.93 -18.60 -1.44
C LYS A 144 11.46 -18.75 -1.04
N GLN A 145 10.93 -19.98 -1.08
CA GLN A 145 9.56 -20.25 -0.65
C GLN A 145 9.33 -19.96 0.84
N VAL A 146 10.31 -20.26 1.71
CA VAL A 146 10.22 -19.92 3.14
C VAL A 146 10.12 -18.41 3.33
N LEU A 147 10.95 -17.62 2.64
CA LEU A 147 10.86 -16.16 2.69
C LEU A 147 9.51 -15.65 2.16
N LYS A 148 9.03 -16.19 1.04
CA LYS A 148 7.73 -15.78 0.46
C LYS A 148 6.55 -16.07 1.38
N LYS A 149 6.50 -17.26 1.97
CA LYS A 149 5.43 -17.65 2.92
C LYS A 149 5.44 -16.77 4.16
N THR A 150 6.62 -16.57 4.77
CA THR A 150 6.74 -15.74 5.98
C THR A 150 6.41 -14.28 5.70
N MET A 151 6.72 -13.75 4.50
CA MET A 151 6.26 -12.43 4.07
C MET A 151 4.74 -12.36 3.93
N GLU A 152 4.09 -13.36 3.34
CA GLU A 152 2.62 -13.41 3.21
C GLU A 152 1.92 -13.51 4.57
N GLU A 153 2.47 -14.31 5.50
CA GLU A 153 1.99 -14.44 6.88
C GLU A 153 2.12 -13.10 7.63
N ALA A 154 3.29 -12.45 7.59
CA ALA A 154 3.50 -11.14 8.20
C ALA A 154 2.59 -10.06 7.59
N LYS A 155 2.40 -10.08 6.25
CA LYS A 155 1.42 -9.22 5.56
C LYS A 155 0.01 -9.47 6.04
N ALA A 156 -0.39 -10.73 6.25
CA ALA A 156 -1.73 -11.08 6.73
C ALA A 156 -1.98 -10.57 8.15
N ILE A 157 -0.97 -10.65 9.03
CA ILE A 157 -1.00 -10.16 10.42
C ILE A 157 -1.21 -8.63 10.49
N ILE A 158 -0.79 -7.91 9.46
CA ILE A 158 -0.76 -6.43 9.49
C ILE A 158 -1.72 -5.82 8.47
N SER A 159 -2.36 -6.64 7.64
CA SER A 159 -3.24 -6.19 6.56
C SER A 159 -4.41 -5.33 7.07
N LYS A 160 -4.86 -4.38 6.24
CA LYS A 160 -6.08 -3.59 6.48
C LYS A 160 -7.33 -4.47 6.61
N LYS A 161 -7.31 -5.67 6.04
CA LYS A 161 -8.40 -6.66 6.11
C LYS A 161 -8.73 -7.08 7.56
N GLN A 162 -7.77 -6.97 8.47
CA GLN A 162 -8.03 -7.28 9.89
C GLN A 162 -9.04 -6.34 10.54
N VAL A 163 -9.13 -5.10 10.06
CA VAL A 163 -10.11 -4.12 10.57
C VAL A 163 -11.53 -4.56 10.21
N GLU A 164 -11.72 -5.10 9.01
CA GLU A 164 -13.01 -5.64 8.55
C GLU A 164 -13.39 -6.89 9.34
N ALA A 165 -12.42 -7.76 9.64
CA ALA A 165 -12.60 -8.95 10.46
C ALA A 165 -12.82 -8.62 11.97
N GLY A 166 -12.65 -7.37 12.39
CA GLY A 166 -12.81 -6.96 13.79
C GLY A 166 -11.68 -7.40 14.72
N VAL A 167 -10.54 -7.82 14.18
CA VAL A 167 -9.39 -8.28 14.97
C VAL A 167 -8.59 -7.08 15.46
N CYS A 168 -8.28 -7.06 16.76
CA CYS A 168 -7.47 -6.02 17.38
C CYS A 168 -5.98 -6.35 17.21
N VAL A 169 -5.18 -5.34 16.85
CA VAL A 169 -3.73 -5.46 16.70
C VAL A 169 -3.06 -4.99 17.99
N THR A 170 -2.32 -5.89 18.64
CA THR A 170 -1.51 -5.57 19.82
C THR A 170 -0.04 -5.39 19.43
N MET A 171 0.75 -4.81 20.33
CA MET A 171 2.20 -4.68 20.16
C MET A 171 2.89 -6.04 20.02
N GLU A 172 2.38 -7.06 20.73
CA GLU A 172 2.92 -8.42 20.71
C GLU A 172 2.79 -9.02 19.32
N MET A 173 1.62 -8.93 18.69
CA MET A 173 1.42 -9.41 17.32
C MET A 173 2.36 -8.77 16.31
N VAL A 174 2.70 -7.49 16.49
CA VAL A 174 3.66 -6.78 15.61
C VAL A 174 5.09 -7.27 15.86
N LYS A 175 5.46 -7.51 17.13
CA LYS A 175 6.76 -8.11 17.47
C LYS A 175 6.88 -9.53 16.94
N ASP A 176 5.84 -10.35 17.10
CA ASP A 176 5.78 -11.71 16.60
C ASP A 176 5.95 -11.75 15.08
N ALA A 177 5.29 -10.83 14.35
CA ALA A 177 5.47 -10.70 12.90
C ALA A 177 6.92 -10.30 12.54
N LEU A 178 7.55 -9.40 13.29
CA LEU A 178 8.96 -9.04 13.08
C LEU A 178 9.91 -10.21 13.39
N ASP A 179 9.63 -10.96 14.45
CA ASP A 179 10.45 -12.10 14.87
C ASP A 179 10.27 -13.31 13.94
N GLN A 180 9.09 -13.49 13.33
CA GLN A 180 8.89 -14.43 12.23
C GLN A 180 9.78 -14.09 11.02
N LEU A 181 9.86 -12.81 10.64
CA LEU A 181 10.72 -12.36 9.55
C LEU A 181 12.21 -12.54 9.90
N ARG A 182 12.61 -12.22 11.14
CA ARG A 182 13.98 -12.46 11.61
C ARG A 182 14.34 -13.95 11.61
N GLY A 183 13.44 -14.79 12.10
CA GLY A 183 13.60 -16.24 12.10
C GLY A 183 13.76 -16.79 10.68
N ALA A 184 12.95 -16.30 9.74
CA ALA A 184 13.06 -16.66 8.32
C ALA A 184 14.43 -16.28 7.75
N VAL A 185 14.90 -15.06 8.02
CA VAL A 185 16.22 -14.59 7.60
C VAL A 185 17.34 -15.43 8.22
N MET A 186 17.23 -15.81 9.49
CA MET A 186 18.22 -16.70 10.14
C MET A 186 18.23 -18.11 9.54
N ILE A 187 17.09 -18.64 9.13
CA ILE A 187 17.01 -19.95 8.46
C ILE A 187 17.75 -19.91 7.11
N VAL A 188 17.52 -18.84 6.34
CA VAL A 188 18.17 -18.68 5.04
C VAL A 188 19.64 -18.30 5.18
N TYR A 189 19.98 -17.43 6.13
CA TYR A 189 21.31 -16.90 6.38
C TYR A 189 21.70 -17.09 7.86
N PRO A 190 22.30 -18.26 8.22
CA PRO A 190 22.58 -18.61 9.61
C PRO A 190 23.67 -17.74 10.24
N MET A 191 24.57 -17.18 9.43
CA MET A 191 25.59 -16.21 9.85
C MET A 191 25.05 -14.77 9.93
N GLY A 192 23.77 -14.58 9.62
CA GLY A 192 23.12 -13.28 9.53
C GLY A 192 23.47 -12.50 8.27
N LEU A 193 22.83 -11.33 8.13
CA LEU A 193 23.09 -10.38 7.04
C LEU A 193 24.22 -9.41 7.42
N PRO A 194 24.90 -8.80 6.43
CA PRO A 194 25.93 -7.79 6.70
C PRO A 194 25.40 -6.59 7.48
N PRO A 195 26.23 -5.90 8.27
CA PRO A 195 25.82 -4.75 9.09
C PRO A 195 25.24 -3.57 8.30
N TYR A 196 25.67 -3.39 7.05
CA TYR A 196 25.24 -2.31 6.17
C TYR A 196 23.99 -2.66 5.34
N ASP A 197 23.45 -3.88 5.48
CA ASP A 197 22.25 -4.29 4.77
C ASP A 197 21.01 -3.58 5.35
N PRO A 198 20.16 -2.94 4.51
CA PRO A 198 18.93 -2.27 4.95
C PRO A 198 18.03 -3.15 5.82
N ILE A 199 17.92 -4.45 5.53
CA ILE A 199 17.06 -5.37 6.27
C ILE A 199 17.57 -5.54 7.71
N ARG A 200 18.89 -5.60 7.88
CA ARG A 200 19.51 -5.71 9.19
C ARG A 200 19.40 -4.39 9.97
N MET A 201 19.62 -3.27 9.29
CA MET A 201 19.47 -1.94 9.90
C MET A 201 18.04 -1.69 10.37
N GLU A 202 17.04 -2.09 9.58
CA GLU A 202 15.63 -2.15 9.97
C GLU A 202 15.51 -2.95 11.27
N PHE A 203 15.95 -4.21 11.31
CA PHE A 203 15.81 -5.04 12.51
C PHE A 203 16.50 -4.47 13.76
N GLU A 204 17.64 -3.82 13.63
CA GLU A 204 18.39 -3.21 14.74
C GLU A 204 17.89 -1.79 15.12
N ASN A 205 16.91 -1.24 14.40
CA ASN A 205 16.39 0.14 14.56
C ASN A 205 17.46 1.24 14.40
N LYS A 206 18.50 0.99 13.60
CA LYS A 206 19.60 1.95 13.36
C LYS A 206 19.42 2.79 12.10
N GLU A 207 18.21 2.80 11.58
CA GLU A 207 17.95 3.39 10.27
C GLU A 207 17.95 4.90 10.31
N ASP A 208 18.56 5.49 9.30
CA ASP A 208 18.38 6.90 9.01
C ASP A 208 17.22 7.08 8.02
N LEU A 209 16.04 7.41 8.55
CA LEU A 209 14.84 7.69 7.76
C LEU A 209 14.82 9.13 7.23
N SER A 210 15.88 9.91 7.43
CA SER A 210 15.98 11.28 6.92
C SER A 210 15.95 11.31 5.39
N GLY A 211 15.19 12.25 4.82
CA GLY A 211 15.08 12.44 3.37
C GLY A 211 14.24 11.40 2.60
N THR A 212 13.79 10.31 3.23
CA THR A 212 12.99 9.27 2.57
C THR A 212 11.48 9.52 2.75
N GLN A 213 10.65 9.19 1.75
CA GLN A 213 9.17 9.28 1.86
C GLN A 213 8.61 8.51 3.06
N ALA A 214 9.27 7.41 3.44
CA ALA A 214 8.98 6.64 4.64
C ALA A 214 9.12 7.46 5.94
N GLY A 215 10.07 8.39 6.01
CA GLY A 215 10.29 9.25 7.17
C GLY A 215 9.14 10.22 7.44
N LEU A 216 8.44 10.68 6.41
CA LEU A 216 7.24 11.53 6.54
C LEU A 216 6.06 10.77 7.17
N ASN A 217 6.06 9.44 7.04
CA ASN A 217 5.01 8.60 7.58
C ASN A 217 5.29 8.17 9.02
N VAL A 218 6.54 8.13 9.47
CA VAL A 218 6.85 7.76 10.86
C VAL A 218 6.51 8.90 11.80
N ILE A 219 5.78 8.59 12.87
CA ILE A 219 5.36 9.57 13.88
C ILE A 219 6.11 9.28 15.17
N LYS A 220 6.91 10.25 15.66
CA LYS A 220 7.60 10.10 16.95
C LYS A 220 6.58 10.04 18.09
N GLU A 221 6.87 9.24 19.11
CA GLU A 221 5.98 9.03 20.27
C GLU A 221 5.66 10.32 21.04
N SER A 222 6.59 11.28 21.05
CA SER A 222 6.43 12.59 21.68
C SER A 222 5.60 13.57 20.85
N GLU A 223 5.60 13.43 19.52
CA GLU A 223 4.91 14.31 18.57
C GLU A 223 3.55 13.76 18.12
N ALA A 224 3.18 12.55 18.54
CA ALA A 224 1.91 11.94 18.21
C ALA A 224 0.73 12.66 18.89
N GLN A 225 -0.31 12.97 18.11
CA GLN A 225 -1.58 13.50 18.58
C GLN A 225 -2.74 12.61 18.09
N LEU A 226 -3.71 12.36 18.97
CA LEU A 226 -4.93 11.65 18.63
C LEU A 226 -6.12 12.60 18.58
N TRP A 227 -6.96 12.41 17.57
CA TRP A 227 -8.15 13.21 17.34
C TRP A 227 -9.39 12.34 17.32
N TRP A 228 -10.41 12.74 18.05
CA TRP A 228 -11.72 12.10 18.06
C TRP A 228 -12.80 13.14 17.88
N ALA A 229 -13.71 12.93 16.92
CA ALA A 229 -14.80 13.86 16.61
C ALA A 229 -14.35 15.34 16.45
N ALA A 230 -13.25 15.56 15.71
CA ALA A 230 -12.63 16.87 15.50
C ALA A 230 -12.13 17.58 16.77
N LYS A 231 -12.02 16.86 17.90
CA LYS A 231 -11.40 17.34 19.13
C LYS A 231 -10.11 16.59 19.39
N GLU A 232 -9.08 17.32 19.79
CA GLU A 232 -7.81 16.74 20.23
C GLU A 232 -8.01 16.03 21.58
N LEU A 233 -7.53 14.78 21.65
CA LEU A 233 -7.43 14.01 22.88
C LEU A 233 -6.18 14.47 23.62
N ARG A 234 -6.37 15.29 24.67
CA ARG A 234 -5.25 15.84 25.46
C ARG A 234 -4.59 14.72 26.26
N ARG A 235 -3.26 14.60 26.16
CA ARG A 235 -2.47 13.56 26.84
C ARG A 235 -2.68 13.52 28.37
N THR A 236 -2.97 14.67 28.99
CA THR A 236 -3.16 14.81 30.44
C THR A 236 -4.48 14.24 30.99
N LYS A 237 -5.40 13.80 30.13
CA LYS A 237 -6.73 13.33 30.52
C LYS A 237 -6.86 11.82 30.35
N LYS A 238 -7.90 11.25 30.96
CA LYS A 238 -8.24 9.83 30.78
C LYS A 238 -9.19 9.64 29.61
N LEU A 239 -9.18 8.45 29.02
CA LEU A 239 -10.09 8.12 27.92
C LEU A 239 -11.57 8.20 28.37
N SER A 240 -11.85 7.86 29.63
CA SER A 240 -13.18 7.94 30.25
C SER A 240 -13.79 9.34 30.22
N ASP A 241 -12.98 10.40 30.22
CA ASP A 241 -13.47 11.78 30.23
C ASP A 241 -14.11 12.17 28.89
N TYR A 242 -13.73 11.47 27.83
CA TYR A 242 -14.23 11.71 26.47
C TYR A 242 -15.31 10.71 26.09
N VAL A 243 -15.08 9.43 26.36
CA VAL A 243 -15.95 8.31 25.96
C VAL A 243 -17.05 8.04 26.99
N GLY A 244 -16.88 8.52 28.22
CA GLY A 244 -17.75 8.25 29.34
C GLY A 244 -17.45 6.92 30.04
N LYS A 245 -18.39 6.47 30.88
CA LYS A 245 -18.28 5.21 31.65
C LYS A 245 -18.60 3.95 30.83
N ASN A 246 -19.00 4.10 29.58
CA ASN A 246 -19.41 2.98 28.74
C ASN A 246 -18.19 2.35 28.09
N GLU A 247 -17.88 1.11 28.48
CA GLU A 247 -16.73 0.41 27.92
C GLU A 247 -17.05 -0.45 26.69
N LYS A 248 -18.28 -0.44 26.16
CA LYS A 248 -18.65 -1.16 24.91
C LYS A 248 -18.71 -0.23 23.69
N THR A 249 -18.06 0.93 23.77
CA THR A 249 -18.04 1.93 22.72
C THR A 249 -16.94 1.67 21.70
N LYS A 250 -17.27 1.85 20.42
CA LYS A 250 -16.30 1.93 19.33
C LYS A 250 -16.06 3.39 18.98
N ILE A 251 -14.81 3.86 19.08
CA ILE A 251 -14.42 5.21 18.70
C ILE A 251 -13.54 5.19 17.46
N ILE A 252 -13.67 6.21 16.61
CA ILE A 252 -12.79 6.41 15.45
C ILE A 252 -11.78 7.50 15.82
N ALA A 253 -10.54 7.11 16.05
CA ALA A 253 -9.45 8.00 16.42
C ALA A 253 -8.53 8.22 15.20
N LYS A 254 -8.24 9.48 14.87
CA LYS A 254 -7.29 9.83 13.82
C LYS A 254 -5.93 10.16 14.44
N ILE A 255 -4.85 9.55 13.95
CA ILE A 255 -3.48 9.86 14.38
C ILE A 255 -2.85 10.92 13.46
N GLN A 256 -2.21 11.93 14.04
CA GLN A 256 -1.55 13.01 13.33
C GLN A 256 -0.23 13.39 14.02
N GLN A 257 0.73 13.94 13.26
CA GLN A 257 1.92 14.57 13.82
C GLN A 257 1.61 15.99 14.31
N ARG A 258 2.23 16.36 15.44
CA ARG A 258 2.15 17.72 16.01
C ARG A 258 2.57 18.77 14.98
N GLY A 259 1.65 19.69 14.69
CA GLY A 259 1.85 20.79 13.73
C GLY A 259 1.05 20.66 12.44
N GLN A 260 0.48 19.48 12.13
CA GLN A 260 -0.33 19.29 10.91
C GLN A 260 -1.82 19.66 11.09
N GLY A 261 -2.17 20.31 12.21
CA GLY A 261 -3.53 20.79 12.48
C GLY A 261 -4.56 19.68 12.71
N ALA A 262 -5.85 20.09 12.75
CA ALA A 262 -6.95 19.15 12.88
C ALA A 262 -7.07 18.30 11.60
N PRO A 263 -7.27 16.97 11.71
CA PRO A 263 -7.40 16.12 10.54
C PRO A 263 -8.67 16.48 9.77
N ALA A 264 -8.58 16.42 8.43
CA ALA A 264 -9.71 16.67 7.56
C ALA A 264 -10.89 15.72 7.89
N ARG A 265 -12.11 16.26 7.78
CA ARG A 265 -13.33 15.48 7.92
C ARG A 265 -13.44 14.53 6.72
N GLU A 266 -13.81 13.28 6.99
CA GLU A 266 -14.02 12.30 5.93
C GLU A 266 -15.17 12.78 5.03
N PRO A 267 -15.03 12.64 3.70
CA PRO A 267 -16.16 12.87 2.81
C PRO A 267 -17.28 11.91 3.17
N ILE A 268 -18.52 12.41 3.17
CA ILE A 268 -19.71 11.64 3.54
C ILE A 268 -19.96 10.49 2.56
N ILE A 269 -19.45 10.64 1.34
CA ILE A 269 -19.61 9.70 0.23
C ILE A 269 -18.22 9.09 -0.04
N SER A 270 -18.15 7.76 -0.12
CA SER A 270 -16.90 7.08 -0.47
C SER A 270 -16.48 7.40 -1.91
N SER A 271 -15.20 7.23 -2.25
CA SER A 271 -14.74 7.50 -3.62
C SER A 271 -15.41 6.60 -4.66
N GLU A 272 -15.76 5.37 -4.27
CA GLU A 272 -16.41 4.41 -5.16
C GLU A 272 -17.88 4.77 -5.38
N GLU A 273 -18.60 5.11 -4.31
CA GLU A 273 -19.96 5.64 -4.40
C GLU A 273 -20.00 6.95 -5.18
N GLN A 274 -19.00 7.82 -5.01
CA GLN A 274 -18.91 9.07 -5.76
C GLN A 274 -18.72 8.80 -7.26
N LYS A 275 -17.90 7.81 -7.64
CA LYS A 275 -17.76 7.38 -9.04
C LYS A 275 -19.07 6.81 -9.58
N GLN A 276 -19.74 5.94 -8.82
CA GLN A 276 -21.04 5.37 -9.21
C GLN A 276 -22.10 6.46 -9.36
N LEU A 277 -22.12 7.44 -8.47
CA LEU A 277 -23.00 8.58 -8.52
C LEU A 277 -22.73 9.46 -9.75
N MET A 278 -21.45 9.75 -10.04
CA MET A 278 -21.07 10.46 -11.27
C MET A 278 -21.47 9.69 -12.53
N LEU A 279 -21.26 8.35 -12.56
CA LEU A 279 -21.69 7.50 -13.67
C LEU A 279 -23.22 7.49 -13.84
N TYR A 280 -23.96 7.45 -12.73
CA TYR A 280 -25.42 7.52 -12.73
C TYR A 280 -25.90 8.86 -13.29
N TYR A 281 -25.34 9.99 -12.83
CA TYR A 281 -25.68 11.31 -13.35
C TYR A 281 -25.32 11.47 -14.82
N HIS A 282 -24.16 10.95 -15.25
CA HIS A 282 -23.76 10.97 -16.65
C HIS A 282 -24.72 10.18 -17.53
N ARG A 283 -25.05 8.94 -17.14
CA ARG A 283 -26.03 8.12 -17.88
C ARG A 283 -27.39 8.82 -17.94
N ARG A 284 -27.84 9.40 -16.83
CA ARG A 284 -29.13 10.13 -16.78
C ARG A 284 -29.11 11.39 -17.66
N GLN A 285 -27.98 12.10 -17.73
CA GLN A 285 -27.80 13.23 -18.63
C GLN A 285 -27.81 12.78 -20.10
N GLU A 286 -27.16 11.67 -20.44
CA GLU A 286 -27.20 11.09 -21.79
C GLU A 286 -28.62 10.66 -22.17
N GLU A 287 -29.36 10.03 -21.25
CA GLU A 287 -30.76 9.65 -21.46
C GLU A 287 -31.65 10.87 -21.67
N LEU A 288 -31.52 11.91 -20.84
CA LEU A 288 -32.26 13.17 -20.99
C LEU A 288 -31.92 13.87 -22.29
N LYS A 289 -30.63 13.97 -22.63
CA LYS A 289 -30.17 14.57 -23.89
C LYS A 289 -30.70 13.78 -25.09
N ARG A 290 -30.70 12.44 -25.01
CA ARG A 290 -31.28 11.59 -26.05
C ARG A 290 -32.80 11.76 -26.17
N LEU A 291 -33.51 12.00 -25.07
CA LEU A 291 -34.94 12.32 -25.09
C LEU A 291 -35.20 13.71 -25.67
N GLU A 292 -34.34 14.69 -25.40
CA GLU A 292 -34.42 16.04 -26.01
C GLU A 292 -34.10 16.02 -27.51
N GLU A 293 -33.11 15.23 -27.93
CA GLU A 293 -32.76 15.04 -29.34
C GLU A 293 -33.76 14.15 -30.10
N ASN A 294 -34.63 13.41 -29.40
CA ASN A 294 -35.74 12.70 -30.04
C ASN A 294 -36.82 13.72 -30.45
N ASP A 295 -36.64 14.33 -31.62
CA ASP A 295 -37.70 15.07 -32.30
C ASP A 295 -38.88 14.12 -32.60
N ASP A 296 -40.11 14.67 -32.66
CA ASP A 296 -41.38 13.93 -32.86
C ASP A 296 -41.38 12.99 -34.11
N ASP A 297 -40.42 13.16 -35.03
CA ASP A 297 -40.18 12.32 -36.20
C ASP A 297 -39.50 10.97 -35.89
N ALA A 298 -39.03 10.73 -34.65
CA ALA A 298 -38.50 9.43 -34.24
C ALA A 298 -39.54 8.29 -34.38
N CYS A 299 -40.83 8.63 -34.30
CA CYS A 299 -41.94 7.72 -34.59
C CYS A 299 -41.89 7.23 -36.05
N LEU A 300 -41.53 8.08 -37.01
CA LEU A 300 -41.47 7.75 -38.45
C LEU A 300 -40.32 6.80 -38.79
N ASN A 301 -39.26 6.79 -37.99
CA ASN A 301 -38.10 5.88 -38.13
C ASN A 301 -38.24 4.59 -37.29
N SER A 302 -39.35 4.43 -36.57
CA SER A 302 -39.64 3.22 -35.79
C SER A 302 -39.97 2.03 -36.71
N PRO A 303 -39.53 0.80 -36.40
CA PRO A 303 -39.93 -0.41 -37.14
C PRO A 303 -41.44 -0.61 -37.26
N TRP A 304 -42.24 -0.02 -36.35
CA TRP A 304 -43.69 -0.05 -36.40
C TRP A 304 -44.30 0.88 -37.47
N ALA A 305 -43.66 2.00 -37.79
CA ALA A 305 -44.12 2.95 -38.80
C ALA A 305 -43.78 2.52 -40.24
N ASP A 306 -42.99 1.45 -40.40
CA ASP A 306 -42.60 0.93 -41.71
C ASP A 306 -43.75 0.16 -42.36
N ASN A 307 -44.49 0.85 -43.25
CA ASN A 307 -45.60 0.28 -44.02
C ASN A 307 -45.18 -0.88 -44.96
N THR A 308 -43.88 -1.07 -45.20
CA THR A 308 -43.35 -2.18 -46.02
C THR A 308 -42.81 -3.34 -45.19
N ALA A 309 -42.83 -3.26 -43.86
CA ALA A 309 -42.28 -4.29 -42.98
C ALA A 309 -42.92 -5.68 -43.22
N LEU A 310 -44.25 -5.72 -43.38
CA LEU A 310 -44.98 -6.97 -43.67
C LEU A 310 -44.58 -7.54 -45.04
N LYS A 311 -44.43 -6.67 -46.04
CA LYS A 311 -44.01 -7.05 -47.40
C LYS A 311 -42.58 -7.62 -47.39
N ARG A 312 -41.65 -6.98 -46.67
CA ARG A 312 -40.28 -7.51 -46.48
C ARG A 312 -40.27 -8.84 -45.73
N HIS A 313 -41.15 -9.01 -44.74
CA HIS A 313 -41.33 -10.26 -44.01
C HIS A 313 -41.80 -11.39 -44.94
N PHE A 314 -42.75 -11.15 -45.84
CA PHE A 314 -43.24 -12.14 -46.81
C PHE A 314 -42.23 -12.44 -47.92
N HIS A 315 -41.41 -11.47 -48.33
CA HIS A 315 -40.34 -11.68 -49.31
C HIS A 315 -39.03 -12.20 -48.70
N GLY A 316 -38.96 -12.41 -47.38
CA GLY A 316 -37.77 -12.96 -46.69
C GLY A 316 -36.58 -12.00 -46.57
N VAL A 317 -36.75 -10.70 -46.85
CA VAL A 317 -35.67 -9.70 -46.89
C VAL A 317 -35.65 -8.89 -45.59
N LYS A 318 -35.31 -9.53 -44.47
CA LYS A 318 -35.45 -8.88 -43.15
C LYS A 318 -34.31 -7.94 -42.75
N ASP A 319 -33.06 -8.18 -43.18
CA ASP A 319 -31.92 -7.34 -42.75
C ASP A 319 -30.75 -7.41 -43.74
N ILE A 320 -30.72 -6.53 -44.75
CA ILE A 320 -29.54 -6.38 -45.62
C ILE A 320 -28.62 -5.32 -44.98
N LYS A 321 -27.59 -5.75 -44.24
CA LYS A 321 -26.52 -4.86 -43.77
C LYS A 321 -25.42 -4.75 -44.82
N TRP A 322 -25.29 -3.58 -45.42
CA TRP A 322 -24.28 -3.27 -46.45
C TRP A 322 -22.90 -2.86 -45.90
N ARG A 323 -22.70 -2.87 -44.58
CA ARG A 323 -21.39 -2.54 -43.96
C ARG A 323 -20.68 -3.82 -43.49
N PRO A 324 -19.35 -3.93 -43.67
CA PRO A 324 -18.57 -5.04 -43.11
C PRO A 324 -18.69 -5.05 -41.59
N ARG A 325 -18.70 -6.25 -41.00
CA ARG A 325 -18.65 -6.42 -39.54
C ARG A 325 -17.30 -6.05 -38.97
#